data_AF-A0A8I6WAZ6-F1
#
_entry.id   AF-A0A8I6WAZ6-F1
#
_cell.length_a   1.000
_cell.length_b   1.000
_cell.length_c   1.000
_cell.angle_alpha   90.00
_cell.angle_beta   90.00
_cell.angle_gamma   90.00
#
_symmetry.space_group_name_H-M   'P 1'
#
loop_
_entity.id
_entity.type
_entity.pdbx_description
1 polymer ?
#
loop_
_entity_poly.entity_id
_entity_poly.type
_entity_poly.pdbx_seq_one_letter_code
_entity_poly.pdbx_strand_id
1 'polypeptide(L)'
;MVMSQFKGLELADDVLVNSFYELEPEEAAYMASAWRAKTIGTTVPASYVGDDRMPSDTKYGFHLFDFELTAAPCVSWLSAHPARSVVFASFGSLSNLDPAEMREVAHGLLDAGRPFLWAVRESESHKLPAGYGDAVAASAGMLVPWCP
;
A
#
# COMPACT_ATOMS: atom_id res chain seq x y z
N MET A 1 0.50 7.57 20.73
CA MET A 1 1.54 6.60 21.13
C MET A 1 0.90 5.60 22.08
N VAL A 2 0.85 4.31 21.73
CA VAL A 2 0.32 3.28 22.63
C VAL A 2 1.38 3.01 23.68
N MET A 3 1.28 3.66 24.84
CA MET A 3 2.18 3.42 25.96
C MET A 3 2.05 1.95 26.40
N SER A 4 3.17 1.28 26.72
CA SER A 4 3.26 -0.12 27.19
C SER A 4 3.08 -1.27 26.18
N GLN A 5 3.12 -0.99 24.86
CA GLN A 5 2.95 -2.00 23.80
C GLN A 5 3.92 -3.21 23.89
N PHE A 6 5.09 -3.03 24.50
CA PHE A 6 6.12 -4.07 24.62
C PHE A 6 6.23 -4.68 26.03
N LYS A 7 5.34 -4.31 26.96
CA LYS A 7 5.36 -4.88 28.31
C LYS A 7 5.00 -6.37 28.24
N GLY A 8 5.85 -7.23 28.79
CA GLY A 8 5.65 -8.68 28.76
C GLY A 8 6.22 -9.35 27.50
N LEU A 9 6.83 -8.60 26.58
CA LEU A 9 7.47 -9.17 25.40
C LEU A 9 8.62 -10.11 25.78
N GLU A 10 9.29 -9.84 26.91
CA GLU A 10 10.33 -10.69 27.49
C GLU A 10 9.82 -12.09 27.85
N LEU A 11 8.52 -12.23 28.13
CA LEU A 11 7.87 -13.49 28.47
C LEU A 11 7.43 -14.30 27.25
N ALA A 12 7.43 -13.72 26.04
CA ALA A 12 7.08 -14.43 24.82
C ALA A 12 8.14 -15.48 24.49
N ASP A 13 7.73 -16.66 24.04
CA ASP A 13 8.68 -17.69 23.58
C ASP A 13 9.51 -17.19 22.39
N ASP A 14 8.85 -16.56 21.43
CA ASP A 14 9.46 -15.99 20.23
C ASP A 14 8.95 -14.56 19.97
N VAL A 15 9.84 -13.73 19.44
CA VAL A 15 9.54 -12.39 18.94
C VAL A 15 9.87 -12.36 17.45
N LEU A 16 8.89 -12.00 16.62
CA LEU A 16 9.02 -12.00 15.17
C LEU A 16 8.82 -10.59 14.62
N VAL A 17 9.64 -10.21 13.64
CA VAL A 17 9.56 -8.91 12.98
C VAL A 17 9.45 -9.14 11.48
N ASN A 18 8.42 -8.57 10.86
CA ASN A 18 8.28 -8.56 9.40
C ASN A 18 9.20 -7.49 8.79
N SER A 19 10.48 -7.84 8.70
CA SER A 19 11.53 -7.12 7.98
C SER A 19 12.59 -8.16 7.57
N PHE A 20 13.65 -7.74 6.89
CA PHE A 20 14.82 -8.56 6.57
C PHE A 20 16.10 -7.80 6.94
N TYR A 21 17.15 -8.54 7.30
CA TYR A 21 18.35 -7.96 7.91
C TYR A 21 19.01 -6.88 7.03
N GLU A 22 19.10 -7.12 5.72
CA GLU A 22 19.74 -6.20 4.77
C GLU A 22 19.00 -4.87 4.61
N LEU A 23 17.72 -4.78 5.02
CA LEU A 23 16.96 -3.53 5.01
C LEU A 23 17.33 -2.62 6.19
N GLU A 24 17.51 -3.23 7.37
CA GLU A 24 17.62 -2.54 8.66
C GLU A 24 18.66 -3.24 9.56
N PRO A 25 19.96 -3.25 9.19
CA PRO A 25 20.94 -4.11 9.83
C PRO A 25 21.23 -3.74 11.28
N GLU A 26 21.34 -2.45 11.58
CA GLU A 26 21.62 -1.96 12.94
C GLU A 26 20.41 -2.18 13.85
N GLU A 27 19.21 -1.88 13.35
CA GLU A 27 17.95 -2.04 14.07
C GLU A 27 17.62 -3.52 14.28
N ALA A 28 17.83 -4.37 13.28
CA ALA A 28 17.63 -5.81 13.40
C ALA A 28 18.60 -6.42 14.42
N ALA A 29 19.88 -6.04 14.41
CA ALA A 29 20.85 -6.50 15.40
C ALA A 29 20.47 -6.05 16.82
N TYR A 30 20.04 -4.79 16.97
CA TYR A 30 19.56 -4.27 18.25
C TYR A 30 18.33 -5.05 18.72
N MET A 31 17.31 -5.21 17.87
CA MET A 31 16.06 -5.91 18.19
C MET A 31 16.30 -7.38 18.54
N ALA A 32 17.22 -8.05 17.83
CA ALA A 32 17.64 -9.41 18.15
C ALA A 32 18.30 -9.50 19.54
N SER A 33 19.17 -8.55 19.88
CA SER A 33 19.85 -8.53 21.19
C SER A 33 18.92 -8.13 22.35
N ALA A 34 18.05 -7.15 22.15
CA ALA A 34 17.20 -6.58 23.18
C ALA A 34 15.95 -7.43 23.44
N TRP A 35 15.38 -8.02 22.39
CA TRP A 35 14.06 -8.66 22.43
C TRP A 35 14.05 -10.08 21.88
N ARG A 36 15.21 -10.67 21.54
CA ARG A 36 15.31 -11.98 20.87
C ARG A 36 14.53 -12.01 19.54
N ALA A 37 14.34 -10.84 18.93
CA ALA A 37 13.54 -10.68 17.71
C ALA A 37 14.21 -11.37 16.52
N LYS A 38 13.41 -12.05 15.71
CA LYS A 38 13.83 -12.71 14.46
C LYS A 38 13.14 -12.04 13.28
N THR A 39 13.92 -11.61 12.31
CA THR A 39 13.41 -11.13 11.03
C THR A 39 12.86 -12.30 10.22
N ILE A 40 11.58 -12.25 9.85
CA ILE A 40 10.88 -13.29 9.08
C ILE A 40 10.38 -12.78 7.71
N GLY A 41 10.76 -11.56 7.36
CA GLY A 41 10.25 -10.86 6.19
C GLY A 41 11.06 -11.11 4.92
N THR A 42 10.57 -10.60 3.79
CA THR A 42 9.27 -9.91 3.66
C THR A 42 8.10 -10.90 3.67
N THR A 43 7.10 -10.70 4.54
CA THR A 43 5.90 -11.57 4.59
C THR A 43 4.87 -11.12 3.55
N VAL A 44 5.24 -11.31 2.27
CA VAL A 44 4.40 -11.08 1.09
C VAL A 44 4.21 -12.42 0.36
N PRO A 45 3.18 -12.55 -0.51
CA PRO A 45 3.01 -13.74 -1.33
C PRO A 45 4.28 -14.16 -2.06
N ALA A 46 4.60 -15.45 -2.05
CA ALA A 46 5.84 -16.04 -2.59
C ALA A 46 6.12 -15.64 -4.05
N SER A 47 5.07 -15.52 -4.87
CA SER A 47 5.19 -15.08 -6.26
C SER A 47 5.84 -13.69 -6.44
N TYR A 48 5.71 -12.79 -5.45
CA TYR A 48 6.25 -11.42 -5.55
C TYR A 48 7.75 -11.36 -5.32
N VAL A 49 8.32 -12.39 -4.70
CA VAL A 49 9.76 -12.51 -4.44
C VAL A 49 10.42 -13.59 -5.30
N GLY A 50 9.68 -14.17 -6.25
CA GLY A 50 10.19 -15.22 -7.15
C GLY A 50 10.47 -16.54 -6.43
N ASP A 51 9.70 -16.86 -5.38
CA ASP A 51 9.84 -18.11 -4.64
C ASP A 51 8.81 -19.15 -5.10
N ASP A 52 9.30 -20.18 -5.80
CA ASP A 52 8.47 -21.23 -6.39
C ASP A 52 8.12 -22.37 -5.42
N ARG A 53 8.54 -22.30 -4.15
CA ARG A 53 8.23 -23.36 -3.16
C ARG A 53 6.75 -23.48 -2.86
N MET A 54 5.97 -22.42 -3.10
CA MET A 54 4.52 -22.39 -2.91
C MET A 54 3.80 -21.75 -4.12
N PRO A 55 3.61 -22.49 -5.22
CA PRO A 55 3.10 -21.93 -6.48
C PRO A 55 1.69 -21.31 -6.41
N SER A 56 0.88 -21.71 -5.42
CA SER A 56 -0.45 -21.16 -5.21
C SER A 56 -0.45 -19.77 -4.55
N ASP A 57 0.66 -19.36 -3.95
CA ASP A 57 0.78 -18.12 -3.17
C ASP A 57 1.09 -16.91 -4.05
N THR A 58 0.02 -16.44 -4.70
CA THR A 58 0.08 -15.44 -5.78
C THR A 58 -0.46 -14.07 -5.38
N LYS A 59 -1.16 -14.00 -4.25
CA LYS A 59 -1.82 -12.79 -3.72
C LYS A 59 -2.18 -12.99 -2.26
N TYR A 60 -2.46 -11.90 -1.56
CA TYR A 60 -3.07 -11.98 -0.23
C TYR A 60 -4.42 -12.71 -0.31
N GLY A 61 -4.68 -13.60 0.65
CA GLY A 61 -5.89 -14.44 0.66
C GLY A 61 -7.09 -13.81 1.39
N PHE A 62 -6.89 -12.68 2.07
CA PHE A 62 -7.92 -12.04 2.88
C PHE A 62 -7.79 -10.51 2.78
N HIS A 63 -8.87 -9.86 2.35
CA HIS A 63 -8.94 -8.42 2.18
C HIS A 63 -10.12 -7.86 2.97
N LEU A 64 -9.88 -6.78 3.71
CA LEU A 64 -10.92 -6.08 4.47
C LEU A 64 -11.75 -5.12 3.60
N PHE A 65 -11.24 -4.78 2.43
CA PHE A 65 -11.86 -3.89 1.45
C PHE A 65 -11.98 -4.63 0.14
N ASP A 66 -13.17 -4.59 -0.46
CA ASP A 66 -13.44 -5.23 -1.74
C ASP A 66 -12.78 -4.44 -2.88
N PHE A 67 -12.23 -5.18 -3.83
CA PHE A 67 -11.57 -4.66 -5.03
C PHE A 67 -11.78 -5.57 -6.23
N GLU A 68 -12.62 -6.60 -6.12
CA GLU A 68 -12.82 -7.57 -7.20
C GLU A 68 -13.33 -6.88 -8.47
N LEU A 69 -14.24 -5.92 -8.31
CA LEU A 69 -14.79 -5.12 -9.41
C LEU A 69 -13.75 -4.18 -10.05
N THR A 70 -12.69 -3.82 -9.33
CA THR A 70 -11.66 -2.88 -9.79
C THR A 70 -10.38 -3.56 -10.24
N ALA A 71 -10.14 -4.82 -9.86
CA ALA A 71 -8.89 -5.53 -10.13
C ALA A 71 -8.57 -5.64 -11.63
N ALA A 72 -9.49 -6.22 -12.40
CA ALA A 72 -9.31 -6.38 -13.85
C ALA A 72 -9.23 -5.03 -14.59
N PRO A 73 -10.10 -4.04 -14.30
CA PRO A 73 -9.95 -2.69 -14.85
C PRO A 73 -8.61 -2.02 -14.54
N CYS A 74 -8.11 -2.09 -13.29
CA CYS A 74 -6.81 -1.53 -12.91
C CYS A 74 -5.68 -2.13 -13.75
N VAL A 75 -5.62 -3.45 -13.82
CA VAL A 75 -4.54 -4.15 -14.53
C VAL A 75 -4.61 -3.86 -16.04
N SER A 76 -5.81 -3.84 -16.61
CA SER A 76 -6.00 -3.51 -18.03
C SER A 76 -5.57 -2.07 -18.33
N TRP A 77 -5.94 -1.12 -17.48
CA TRP A 77 -5.55 0.28 -17.61
C TRP A 77 -4.04 0.48 -17.46
N LEU A 78 -3.40 -0.18 -16.49
CA LEU A 78 -1.94 -0.16 -16.31
C LEU A 78 -1.21 -0.73 -17.53
N SER A 79 -1.73 -1.82 -18.09
CA SER A 79 -1.14 -2.49 -19.26
C SER A 79 -1.17 -1.65 -20.54
N ALA A 80 -2.05 -0.63 -20.60
CA ALA A 80 -2.13 0.30 -21.72
C ALA A 80 -1.08 1.42 -21.66
N HIS A 81 -0.35 1.56 -20.56
CA HIS A 81 0.63 2.62 -20.35
C HIS A 81 2.08 2.10 -20.51
N PRO A 82 3.03 2.95 -20.97
CA PRO A 82 4.43 2.55 -21.06
C PRO A 82 5.03 2.14 -19.70
N ALA A 83 6.05 1.27 -19.72
CA ALA A 83 6.76 0.88 -18.52
C ALA A 83 7.35 2.10 -17.77
N ARG A 84 7.22 2.11 -16.43
CA ARG A 84 7.71 3.19 -15.54
C ARG A 84 7.12 4.57 -15.85
N SER A 85 5.91 4.63 -16.42
CA SER A 85 5.27 5.90 -16.77
C SER A 85 4.22 6.39 -15.76
N VAL A 86 3.55 5.46 -15.08
CA VAL A 86 2.40 5.70 -14.17
C VAL A 86 2.86 6.02 -12.75
N VAL A 87 2.22 7.00 -12.12
CA VAL A 87 2.31 7.26 -10.67
C VAL A 87 1.23 6.46 -9.94
N PHE A 88 1.63 5.61 -8.98
CA PHE A 88 0.69 5.00 -8.06
C PHE A 88 0.59 5.84 -6.77
N ALA A 89 -0.62 6.24 -6.40
CA ALA A 89 -0.89 6.99 -5.19
C ALA A 89 -1.86 6.22 -4.28
N SER A 90 -1.51 6.12 -3.00
CA SER A 90 -2.36 5.54 -1.94
C SER A 90 -1.88 6.03 -0.59
N PHE A 91 -2.82 6.32 0.31
CA PHE A 91 -2.54 6.68 1.71
C PHE A 91 -2.88 5.53 2.68
N GLY A 92 -3.08 4.32 2.14
CA GLY A 92 -3.38 3.11 2.89
C GLY A 92 -4.84 3.02 3.34
N SER A 93 -5.12 2.06 4.22
CA SER A 93 -6.47 1.76 4.74
C SER A 93 -6.90 2.62 5.93
N LEU A 94 -5.94 3.25 6.63
CA LEU A 94 -6.19 3.87 7.95
C LEU A 94 -6.08 5.40 7.95
N SER A 95 -5.23 5.97 7.09
CA SER A 95 -4.99 7.41 7.08
C SER A 95 -6.24 8.16 6.65
N ASN A 96 -6.51 9.28 7.31
CA ASN A 96 -7.69 10.13 7.10
C ASN A 96 -7.21 11.54 6.73
N LEU A 97 -7.13 11.82 5.43
CA LEU A 97 -6.71 13.14 4.95
C LEU A 97 -7.83 14.15 5.17
N ASP A 98 -7.47 15.36 5.58
CA ASP A 98 -8.43 16.45 5.62
C ASP A 98 -8.77 16.95 4.20
N PRO A 99 -9.86 17.73 4.02
CA PRO A 99 -10.26 18.21 2.69
C PRO A 99 -9.27 19.16 2.01
N ALA A 100 -8.38 19.83 2.76
CA ALA A 100 -7.33 20.66 2.18
C ALA A 100 -6.20 19.77 1.67
N GLU A 101 -5.72 18.81 2.47
CA GLU A 101 -4.72 17.81 2.07
C GLU A 101 -5.17 17.02 0.83
N MET A 102 -6.42 16.55 0.83
CA MET A 102 -7.00 15.81 -0.30
C MET A 102 -6.99 16.63 -1.60
N ARG A 103 -7.26 17.94 -1.48
CA ARG A 103 -7.28 18.87 -2.60
C ARG A 103 -5.88 19.12 -3.15
N GLU A 104 -4.89 19.29 -2.29
CA GLU A 104 -3.49 19.47 -2.73
C GLU A 104 -2.97 18.22 -3.44
N VAL A 105 -3.30 17.01 -2.95
CA VAL A 105 -2.96 15.77 -3.66
C VAL A 105 -3.66 15.70 -5.02
N ALA A 106 -4.95 16.02 -5.07
CA ALA A 106 -5.74 16.01 -6.29
C ALA A 106 -5.15 16.95 -7.37
N HIS A 107 -4.84 18.20 -6.99
CA HIS A 107 -4.21 19.15 -7.91
C HIS A 107 -2.80 18.69 -8.30
N GLY A 108 -1.99 18.25 -7.34
CA GLY A 108 -0.63 17.79 -7.61
C GLY A 108 -0.57 16.63 -8.62
N LEU A 109 -1.51 15.69 -8.55
CA LEU A 109 -1.58 14.57 -9.51
C LEU A 109 -1.94 15.03 -10.93
N LEU A 110 -2.88 15.96 -11.08
CA LEU A 110 -3.23 16.53 -12.39
C LEU A 110 -2.11 17.40 -12.95
N ASP A 111 -1.55 18.29 -12.13
CA ASP A 111 -0.51 19.25 -12.53
C ASP A 111 0.82 18.56 -12.88
N ALA A 112 1.07 17.36 -12.33
CA ALA A 112 2.22 16.55 -12.71
C ALA A 112 2.22 16.17 -14.20
N GLY A 113 1.06 16.16 -14.87
CA GLY A 113 0.95 15.82 -16.30
C GLY A 113 1.40 14.39 -16.62
N ARG A 114 1.41 13.50 -15.62
CA ARG A 114 1.77 12.09 -15.74
C ARG A 114 0.52 11.23 -15.59
N PRO A 115 0.45 10.07 -16.28
CA PRO A 115 -0.60 9.11 -15.96
C PRO A 115 -0.53 8.69 -14.49
N PHE A 116 -1.67 8.56 -13.84
CA PHE A 116 -1.70 8.16 -12.43
C PHE A 116 -2.86 7.21 -12.11
N LEU A 117 -2.62 6.30 -11.19
CA LEU A 117 -3.63 5.46 -10.55
C LEU A 117 -3.70 5.86 -9.08
N TRP A 118 -4.83 6.40 -8.65
CA TRP A 118 -5.03 6.82 -7.27
C TRP A 118 -6.13 6.00 -6.59
N ALA A 119 -5.74 5.25 -5.57
CA ALA A 119 -6.66 4.53 -4.70
C ALA A 119 -7.24 5.50 -3.64
N VAL A 120 -8.50 5.89 -3.82
CA VAL A 120 -9.26 6.74 -2.90
C VAL A 120 -10.40 5.93 -2.33
N ARG A 121 -10.29 5.54 -1.05
CA ARG A 121 -11.33 4.74 -0.38
C ARG A 121 -12.70 5.39 -0.52
N GLU A 122 -13.73 4.56 -0.66
CA GLU A 122 -15.11 5.04 -0.81
C GLU A 122 -15.52 5.98 0.34
N SER A 123 -15.10 5.66 1.57
CA SER A 123 -15.31 6.49 2.76
C SER A 123 -14.70 7.89 2.67
N GLU A 124 -13.67 8.09 1.84
CA GLU A 124 -12.93 9.35 1.68
C GLU A 124 -13.32 10.12 0.41
N SER A 125 -14.00 9.46 -0.53
CA SER A 125 -14.33 10.00 -1.86
C SER A 125 -15.11 11.33 -1.80
N HIS A 126 -15.92 11.52 -0.77
CA HIS A 126 -16.70 12.74 -0.54
C HIS A 126 -15.85 14.01 -0.30
N LYS A 127 -14.54 13.86 -0.05
CA LYS A 127 -13.60 14.97 0.15
C LYS A 127 -12.90 15.41 -1.12
N LEU A 128 -13.07 14.67 -2.21
CA LEU A 128 -12.51 15.05 -3.50
C LEU A 128 -13.06 16.42 -3.93
N PRO A 129 -12.25 17.26 -4.59
CA PRO A 129 -12.73 18.52 -5.14
C PRO A 129 -13.90 18.30 -6.11
N ALA A 130 -14.83 19.26 -6.14
CA ALA A 130 -15.95 19.21 -7.08
C ALA A 130 -15.44 19.13 -8.53
N GLY A 131 -16.02 18.23 -9.32
CA GLY A 131 -15.63 18.00 -10.72
C GLY A 131 -14.31 17.26 -10.91
N TYR A 132 -13.65 16.81 -9.83
CA TYR A 132 -12.37 16.11 -9.96
C TYR A 132 -12.48 14.80 -10.75
N GLY A 133 -13.57 14.04 -10.58
CA GLY A 133 -13.81 12.84 -11.36
C GLY A 133 -13.86 13.09 -12.87
N ASP A 134 -14.50 14.19 -13.29
CA ASP A 134 -14.56 14.59 -14.70
C ASP A 134 -13.19 15.03 -15.22
N ALA A 135 -12.43 15.76 -14.39
CA ALA A 135 -11.05 16.14 -14.72
C ALA A 135 -10.14 14.92 -14.88
N VAL A 136 -10.29 13.90 -14.03
CA VAL A 136 -9.59 12.62 -14.15
C VAL A 136 -9.96 11.92 -15.46
N ALA A 137 -11.25 11.84 -15.78
CA ALA A 137 -11.75 11.21 -17.01
C ALA A 137 -11.27 11.91 -18.30
N ALA A 138 -11.04 13.23 -18.24
CA ALA A 138 -10.45 14.01 -19.33
C ALA A 138 -8.91 13.91 -19.40
N SER A 139 -8.29 13.23 -18.44
CA SER A 139 -6.84 13.05 -18.32
C SER A 139 -6.43 11.58 -18.52
N ALA A 140 -5.14 11.28 -18.33
CA ALA A 140 -4.64 9.91 -18.25
C ALA A 140 -4.63 9.40 -16.79
N GLY A 141 -5.66 9.73 -16.00
CA GLY A 141 -5.79 9.32 -14.61
C GLY A 141 -6.82 8.21 -14.43
N MET A 142 -6.68 7.43 -13.36
CA MET A 142 -7.69 6.46 -12.92
C MET A 142 -7.89 6.57 -11.41
N LEU A 143 -9.16 6.71 -11.01
CA LEU A 143 -9.59 6.66 -9.61
C LEU A 143 -10.23 5.33 -9.31
N VAL A 144 -9.84 4.70 -8.20
CA VAL A 144 -10.45 3.46 -7.72
C VAL A 144 -10.65 3.48 -6.20
N PRO A 145 -11.72 2.85 -5.69
CA PRO A 145 -11.91 2.67 -4.24
C PRO A 145 -10.83 1.81 -3.58
N TRP A 146 -10.31 0.83 -4.31
CA TRP A 146 -9.24 -0.07 -3.89
C TRP A 146 -8.53 -0.65 -5.12
N CYS A 147 -7.29 -1.14 -4.96
CA CYS A 147 -6.49 -1.74 -6.03
C CYS A 147 -5.91 -3.08 -5.54
N PRO A 148 -5.83 -4.12 -6.41
CA PRO A 148 -5.08 -5.34 -6.13
C PRO A 148 -3.59 -5.08 -5.91
#